data_AF-A0A9X9MFT2-F1
#
_entry.id   AF-A0A9X9MFT2-F1
#
_cell.length_a   1.000
_cell.length_b   1.000
_cell.length_c   1.000
_cell.angle_alpha   90.00
_cell.angle_beta   90.00
_cell.angle_gamma   90.00
#
_symmetry.space_group_name_H-M   'P 1'
#
loop_
_entity.id
_entity.type
_entity.pdbx_description
1 polymer ?
#
loop_
_entity_poly.entity_id
_entity_poly.type
_entity_poly.pdbx_seq_one_letter_code
_entity_poly.pdbx_strand_id
1 'polypeptide(L)'
;MKFVTGHGTAFVCFSLSVLLIPTLAHTWVESVNLIASDGSFQDVGYARGFAGRTPGVDPDTANTYLIPPNGRSTGGEILATDLMCKDSQVKQQQSEGYPRLSASPQDRISLAYHENGHVTQFKIQEGKPAGRGTVFIYGTKESSPTDTYLGIHRVWNTEGSGGDKRGKLLATRPFDDGQCHQINNEKLSKDRAKALGFSDVEKSPEILCQSALQLPTDAGTTGTYTLYWVWEWPTLDKAGQVFQNESYTSCIDIDMLETSKPHAADVNQAVKTSGKPDPNSLAVKDQLENDNQFIVDPTAPAEKASDNPFTRPGSSPEKATSTTTIPASITSHTTSPQTSAPFSPLSFVTVTVTVSANSTTISRKF
;
A
#
# COMPACT_ATOMS: atom_id res chain seq x y z
N MET A 1 27.87 71.40 26.11
CA MET A 1 27.30 70.06 26.37
C MET A 1 25.91 70.00 25.78
N LYS A 2 25.74 69.33 24.63
CA LYS A 2 24.44 69.00 24.06
C LYS A 2 24.43 67.49 23.87
N PHE A 3 23.56 66.80 24.59
CA PHE A 3 23.29 65.38 24.39
C PHE A 3 22.32 65.24 23.21
N VAL A 4 22.68 64.44 22.22
CA VAL A 4 21.80 63.98 21.14
C VAL A 4 21.47 62.53 21.45
N THR A 5 20.19 62.24 21.64
CA THR A 5 19.62 60.90 21.84
C THR A 5 19.36 60.25 20.49
N GLY A 6 20.15 59.21 20.15
CA GLY A 6 19.89 58.33 19.02
C GLY A 6 18.89 57.24 19.40
N HIS A 7 17.72 57.22 18.76
CA HIS A 7 16.77 56.12 18.83
C HIS A 7 17.18 55.05 17.80
N GLY A 8 17.68 53.90 18.28
CA GLY A 8 17.89 52.72 17.46
C GLY A 8 16.60 51.94 17.32
N THR A 9 16.02 51.91 16.12
CA THR A 9 14.94 51.00 15.73
C THR A 9 15.53 49.60 15.53
N ALA A 10 15.29 48.69 16.48
CA ALA A 10 15.59 47.28 16.32
C ALA A 10 14.53 46.64 15.41
N PHE A 11 14.88 46.39 14.15
CA PHE A 11 14.12 45.49 13.28
C PHE A 11 14.32 44.05 13.79
N VAL A 12 13.31 43.53 14.49
CA VAL A 12 13.23 42.11 14.81
C VAL A 12 12.74 41.40 13.54
N CYS A 13 13.68 40.87 12.75
CA CYS A 13 13.36 39.94 11.67
C CYS A 13 12.91 38.62 12.30
N PHE A 14 11.59 38.39 12.35
CA PHE A 14 11.06 37.04 12.53
C PHE A 14 11.37 36.26 11.25
N SER A 15 12.49 35.53 11.26
CA SER A 15 12.74 34.48 10.26
C SER A 15 11.69 33.40 10.46
N LEU A 16 10.61 33.48 9.69
CA LEU A 16 9.65 32.40 9.53
C LEU A 16 10.36 31.26 8.79
N SER A 17 11.07 30.41 9.54
CA SER A 17 11.62 29.16 9.02
C SER A 17 10.45 28.25 8.67
N VAL A 18 10.01 28.32 7.42
CA VAL A 18 9.19 27.26 6.82
C VAL A 18 10.08 26.02 6.81
N LEU A 19 9.87 25.12 7.77
CA LEU A 19 10.38 23.77 7.72
C LEU A 19 9.72 23.10 6.51
N LEU A 20 10.39 23.18 5.35
CA LEU A 20 10.21 22.25 4.25
C LEU A 20 10.72 20.90 4.75
N ILE A 21 9.89 20.18 5.50
CA ILE A 21 10.11 18.77 5.76
C ILE A 21 9.93 18.12 4.38
N PRO A 22 10.97 17.54 3.77
CA PRO A 22 10.74 16.68 2.61
C PRO A 22 9.74 15.63 3.10
N THR A 23 8.57 15.54 2.46
CA THR A 23 7.59 14.50 2.78
C THR A 23 8.27 13.16 2.51
N LEU A 24 8.92 12.57 3.51
CA LEU A 24 9.29 11.16 3.45
C LEU A 24 7.96 10.46 3.28
N ALA A 25 7.79 9.69 2.21
CA ALA A 25 6.52 9.01 2.06
C ALA A 25 6.36 7.97 3.18
N HIS A 26 5.21 8.03 3.83
CA HIS A 26 4.79 7.12 4.88
C HIS A 26 3.28 7.15 4.95
N THR A 27 2.69 5.97 4.97
CA THR A 27 1.28 5.76 5.29
C THR A 27 1.10 4.28 5.61
N TRP A 28 0.00 3.99 6.27
CA TRP A 28 -0.42 2.67 6.68
C TRP A 28 -1.93 2.72 6.94
N VAL A 29 -2.57 1.55 7.08
CA VAL A 29 -3.97 1.49 7.47
C VAL A 29 -4.12 1.89 8.94
N GLU A 30 -4.73 3.04 9.19
CA GLU A 30 -5.01 3.58 10.52
C GLU A 30 -6.20 2.89 11.19
N SER A 31 -7.19 2.51 10.40
CA SER A 31 -8.37 1.80 10.90
C SER A 31 -9.04 0.95 9.82
N VAL A 32 -9.74 -0.08 10.29
CA VAL A 32 -10.55 -1.01 9.51
C VAL A 32 -11.96 -0.89 10.03
N ASN A 33 -12.88 -0.38 9.22
CA ASN A 33 -14.22 -0.04 9.67
C ASN A 33 -15.26 -0.94 9.03
N LEU A 34 -16.17 -1.52 9.82
CA LEU A 34 -17.36 -2.19 9.29
C LEU A 34 -18.33 -1.14 8.74
N ILE A 35 -18.80 -1.34 7.51
CA ILE A 35 -19.70 -0.42 6.81
C ILE A 35 -21.13 -0.95 6.90
N ALA A 36 -22.03 -0.16 7.50
CA ALA A 36 -23.46 -0.44 7.51
C ALA A 36 -24.11 -0.22 6.14
N SER A 37 -25.36 -0.67 5.98
CA SER A 37 -26.12 -0.51 4.73
C SER A 37 -26.37 0.94 4.34
N ASP A 38 -26.36 1.87 5.29
CA ASP A 38 -26.47 3.32 5.05
C ASP A 38 -25.12 4.00 4.76
N GLY A 39 -24.03 3.23 4.73
CA GLY A 39 -22.67 3.70 4.51
C GLY A 39 -21.96 4.20 5.77
N SER A 40 -22.58 4.17 6.95
CA SER A 40 -21.91 4.59 8.18
C SER A 40 -20.92 3.54 8.69
N PHE A 41 -19.91 3.98 9.42
CA PHE A 41 -19.04 3.09 10.18
C PHE A 41 -19.71 2.65 11.48
N GLN A 42 -19.53 1.38 11.84
CA GLN A 42 -20.16 0.77 13.03
C GLN A 42 -19.12 0.28 14.04
N ASP A 43 -18.26 -0.65 13.59
CA ASP A 43 -17.17 -1.22 14.39
C ASP A 43 -15.83 -0.85 13.78
N VAL A 44 -14.79 -0.83 14.61
CA VAL A 44 -13.43 -0.52 14.22
C VAL A 44 -12.47 -1.65 14.64
N GLY A 45 -11.52 -1.94 13.77
CA GLY A 45 -10.36 -2.75 14.04
C GLY A 45 -9.08 -2.11 13.49
N TYR A 46 -7.95 -2.76 13.73
CA TYR A 46 -6.63 -2.21 13.42
C TYR A 46 -5.71 -3.28 12.83
N ALA A 47 -4.67 -2.84 12.12
CA ALA A 47 -3.62 -3.73 11.63
C ALA A 47 -2.90 -4.46 12.78
N ARG A 48 -2.19 -5.54 12.45
CA ARG A 48 -1.33 -6.25 13.40
C ARG A 48 -0.31 -5.29 13.99
N GLY A 49 0.02 -5.44 15.28
CA GLY A 49 1.05 -4.63 15.94
C GLY A 49 0.89 -3.12 15.81
N PHE A 50 -0.33 -2.62 15.55
CA PHE A 50 -0.61 -1.20 15.34
C PHE A 50 -0.22 -0.36 16.57
N ALA A 51 0.34 0.82 16.34
CA ALA A 51 0.63 1.79 17.38
C ALA A 51 -0.10 3.09 17.06
N GLY A 52 -1.12 3.42 17.86
CA GLY A 52 -1.85 4.66 17.67
C GLY A 52 -1.00 5.91 17.94
N ARG A 53 -1.45 7.02 17.35
CA ARG A 53 -0.78 8.31 17.44
C ARG A 53 -0.83 8.84 18.88
N THR A 54 0.32 8.82 19.55
CA THR A 54 0.48 9.32 20.93
C THR A 54 1.31 10.61 20.92
N PRO A 55 0.91 11.68 21.62
CA PRO A 55 1.68 12.92 21.64
C PRO A 55 3.15 12.70 22.05
N GLY A 56 4.08 13.18 21.23
CA GLY A 56 5.52 13.06 21.47
C GLY A 56 6.12 11.69 21.10
N VAL A 57 5.33 10.77 20.56
CA VAL A 57 5.80 9.48 20.03
C VAL A 57 5.65 9.50 18.52
N ASP A 58 6.73 9.16 17.81
CA ASP A 58 6.70 9.00 16.36
C ASP A 58 5.93 7.72 15.98
N PRO A 59 4.78 7.82 15.30
CA PRO A 59 4.02 6.65 14.86
C PRO A 59 4.66 5.95 13.66
N ASP A 60 5.52 6.62 12.89
CA ASP A 60 6.06 6.08 11.64
C ASP A 60 6.96 4.87 11.91
N THR A 61 7.81 4.99 12.93
CA THR A 61 8.72 3.90 13.36
C THR A 61 7.97 2.60 13.65
N ALA A 62 6.76 2.70 14.21
CA ALA A 62 5.97 1.54 14.58
C ALA A 62 5.16 0.97 13.41
N ASN A 63 4.57 1.84 12.58
CA ASN A 63 3.56 1.42 11.61
C ASN A 63 4.03 1.41 10.15
N THR A 64 5.00 2.24 9.77
CA THR A 64 5.44 2.35 8.38
C THR A 64 6.25 1.12 7.97
N TYR A 65 5.88 0.54 6.83
CA TYR A 65 6.67 -0.51 6.19
C TYR A 65 6.82 -0.25 4.70
N LEU A 66 7.98 0.32 4.34
CA LEU A 66 8.37 0.64 2.98
C LEU A 66 9.17 -0.51 2.36
N ILE A 67 8.80 -0.88 1.14
CA ILE A 67 9.45 -1.90 0.31
C ILE A 67 9.84 -1.26 -1.04
N PRO A 68 11.12 -1.33 -1.44
CA PRO A 68 12.28 -1.77 -0.64
C PRO A 68 12.66 -0.71 0.41
N PRO A 69 13.28 -1.11 1.54
CA PRO A 69 13.64 -0.16 2.59
C PRO A 69 14.73 0.82 2.15
N ASN A 70 14.63 2.06 2.63
CA ASN A 70 15.61 3.11 2.37
C ASN A 70 17.01 2.72 2.86
N GLY A 71 18.04 3.11 2.11
CA GLY A 71 19.44 2.92 2.49
C GLY A 71 19.96 1.48 2.35
N ARG A 72 19.19 0.55 1.77
CA ARG A 72 19.68 -0.80 1.48
C ARG A 72 20.79 -0.76 0.40
N SER A 73 21.77 -1.66 0.49
CA SER A 73 22.94 -1.72 -0.39
C SER A 73 22.62 -1.98 -1.87
N THR A 74 21.51 -2.64 -2.15
CA THR A 74 21.01 -2.90 -3.52
C THR A 74 20.16 -1.75 -4.08
N GLY A 75 20.06 -0.63 -3.37
CA GLY A 75 19.22 0.51 -3.77
C GLY A 75 17.73 0.16 -3.84
N GLY A 76 17.05 0.65 -4.88
CA GLY A 76 15.59 0.55 -5.10
C GLY A 76 15.09 -0.76 -5.70
N GLU A 77 15.84 -1.85 -5.60
CA GLU A 77 15.42 -3.19 -6.03
C GLU A 77 14.52 -3.84 -4.96
N ILE A 78 13.41 -4.47 -5.35
CA ILE A 78 12.62 -5.34 -4.46
C ILE A 78 13.18 -6.77 -4.57
N LEU A 79 13.51 -7.40 -3.44
CA LEU A 79 14.06 -8.77 -3.41
C LEU A 79 12.98 -9.80 -3.14
N ALA A 80 13.27 -11.04 -3.54
CA ALA A 80 12.46 -12.20 -3.18
C ALA A 80 12.34 -12.42 -1.67
N THR A 81 13.23 -11.85 -0.86
CA THR A 81 13.23 -11.95 0.61
C THR A 81 12.50 -10.79 1.30
N ASP A 82 12.09 -9.75 0.57
CA ASP A 82 11.33 -8.65 1.17
C ASP A 82 9.94 -9.21 1.56
N LEU A 83 9.63 -9.15 2.85
CA LEU A 83 8.40 -9.71 3.40
C LEU A 83 7.20 -8.83 3.03
N MET A 84 6.02 -9.44 2.96
CA MET A 84 4.76 -8.72 2.78
C MET A 84 4.39 -7.93 4.05
N CYS A 85 4.67 -8.51 5.22
CA CYS A 85 4.37 -7.90 6.51
C CYS A 85 5.63 -7.32 7.16
N LYS A 86 5.45 -6.19 7.84
CA LYS A 86 6.46 -5.63 8.75
C LYS A 86 6.86 -6.67 9.80
N ASP A 87 8.07 -6.55 10.36
CA ASP A 87 8.57 -7.42 11.43
C ASP A 87 7.62 -7.52 12.64
N SER A 88 6.99 -6.41 13.03
CA SER A 88 5.95 -6.36 14.07
C SER A 88 4.59 -6.94 13.65
N GLN A 89 4.43 -7.30 12.38
CA GLN A 89 3.18 -7.74 11.75
C GLN A 89 3.25 -9.16 11.16
N VAL A 90 4.41 -9.83 11.20
CA VAL A 90 4.54 -11.22 10.70
C VAL A 90 3.73 -12.21 11.52
N LYS A 91 3.46 -11.89 12.79
CA LYS A 91 2.60 -12.69 13.67
C LYS A 91 1.21 -12.08 13.72
N GLN A 92 0.19 -12.94 13.73
CA GLN A 92 -1.22 -12.56 13.90
C GLN A 92 -1.51 -12.11 15.35
N GLN A 93 -0.88 -11.03 15.80
CA GLN A 93 -0.98 -10.51 17.16
C GLN A 93 -1.38 -9.04 17.12
N GLN A 94 -2.42 -8.69 17.87
CA GLN A 94 -2.85 -7.31 18.05
C GLN A 94 -2.07 -6.64 19.18
N SER A 95 -1.90 -5.33 19.05
CA SER A 95 -1.49 -4.47 20.16
C SER A 95 -2.65 -4.32 21.15
N GLU A 96 -2.32 -4.13 22.42
CA GLU A 96 -3.30 -3.83 23.46
C GLU A 96 -4.10 -2.55 23.10
N GLY A 97 -5.43 -2.60 23.25
CA GLY A 97 -6.32 -1.49 22.92
C GLY A 97 -6.67 -1.33 21.44
N TYR A 98 -6.04 -2.11 20.55
CA TYR A 98 -6.26 -2.06 19.10
C TYR A 98 -6.75 -3.42 18.59
N PRO A 99 -8.03 -3.78 18.78
CA PRO A 99 -8.55 -5.09 18.43
C PRO A 99 -8.61 -5.31 16.91
N ARG A 100 -8.81 -6.57 16.51
CA ARG A 100 -9.21 -6.92 15.14
C ARG A 100 -10.65 -6.47 14.91
N LEU A 101 -10.99 -6.21 13.66
CA LEU A 101 -12.39 -6.04 13.29
C LEU A 101 -13.10 -7.40 13.34
N SER A 102 -14.34 -7.45 13.81
CA SER A 102 -15.20 -8.63 13.64
C SER A 102 -16.17 -8.40 12.51
N ALA A 103 -16.19 -9.31 11.54
CA ALA A 103 -17.06 -9.22 10.36
C ALA A 103 -17.47 -10.60 9.86
N SER A 104 -18.46 -10.65 8.97
CA SER A 104 -18.93 -11.87 8.32
C SER A 104 -18.62 -11.87 6.83
N PRO A 105 -18.67 -13.02 6.15
CA PRO A 105 -18.62 -13.06 4.69
C PRO A 105 -19.65 -12.11 4.09
N GLN A 106 -19.28 -11.43 2.99
CA GLN A 106 -20.08 -10.40 2.31
C GLN A 106 -20.31 -9.08 3.06
N ASP A 107 -19.84 -8.94 4.30
CA ASP A 107 -19.82 -7.63 4.94
C ASP A 107 -18.89 -6.68 4.17
N ARG A 108 -19.26 -5.40 4.14
CA ARG A 108 -18.43 -4.34 3.56
C ARG A 108 -17.56 -3.72 4.64
N ILE A 109 -16.31 -3.45 4.29
CA ILE A 109 -15.35 -2.81 5.18
C ILE A 109 -14.61 -1.67 4.47
N SER A 110 -14.14 -0.70 5.23
CA SER A 110 -13.28 0.39 4.77
C SER A 110 -11.91 0.27 5.43
N LEU A 111 -10.84 0.34 4.62
CA LEU A 111 -9.48 0.51 5.10
C LEU A 111 -9.13 1.99 4.99
N ALA A 112 -9.02 2.68 6.12
CA ALA A 112 -8.77 4.13 6.16
C ALA A 112 -7.32 4.45 6.51
N TYR A 113 -6.74 5.46 5.86
CA TYR A 113 -5.34 5.83 5.97
C TYR A 113 -5.13 7.33 5.72
N HIS A 114 -4.06 7.90 6.28
CA HIS A 114 -3.72 9.31 6.03
C HIS A 114 -3.17 9.50 4.62
N GLU A 115 -3.56 10.60 3.99
CA GLU A 115 -2.97 11.01 2.71
C GLU A 115 -1.56 11.58 2.88
N ASN A 116 -1.29 12.21 4.03
CA ASN A 116 0.03 12.65 4.46
C ASN A 116 0.81 13.45 3.40
N GLY A 117 0.08 14.31 2.66
CA GLY A 117 0.59 15.13 1.57
C GLY A 117 0.71 14.42 0.22
N HIS A 118 0.54 13.10 0.14
CA HIS A 118 0.66 12.35 -1.12
C HIS A 118 -0.50 12.57 -2.08
N VAL A 119 -1.60 13.14 -1.60
CA VAL A 119 -2.78 13.47 -2.42
C VAL A 119 -2.89 14.96 -2.66
N THR A 120 -2.87 15.79 -1.62
CA THR A 120 -3.08 17.23 -1.79
C THR A 120 -1.81 18.03 -2.04
N GLN A 121 -0.65 17.55 -1.60
CA GLN A 121 0.67 18.15 -1.85
C GLN A 121 1.48 17.36 -2.89
N PHE A 122 0.79 16.70 -3.81
CA PHE A 122 1.35 15.75 -4.78
C PHE A 122 2.50 16.29 -5.66
N LYS A 123 2.65 17.61 -5.78
CA LYS A 123 3.72 18.26 -6.55
C LYS A 123 5.08 18.31 -5.84
N ILE A 124 5.14 17.94 -4.56
CA ILE A 124 6.41 17.89 -3.80
C ILE A 124 7.35 16.82 -4.39
N GLN A 125 6.79 15.73 -4.91
CA GLN A 125 7.54 14.65 -5.55
C GLN A 125 7.05 14.46 -6.98
N GLU A 126 7.90 14.80 -7.95
CA GLU A 126 7.57 14.64 -9.37
C GLU A 126 7.51 13.16 -9.79
N GLY A 127 6.77 12.87 -10.87
CA GLY A 127 6.76 11.54 -11.49
C GLY A 127 5.93 10.50 -10.75
N LYS A 128 5.15 10.90 -9.73
CA LYS A 128 4.26 9.98 -9.02
C LYS A 128 3.05 9.60 -9.88
N PRO A 129 2.54 8.36 -9.75
CA PRO A 129 1.52 7.81 -10.64
C PRO A 129 0.16 8.50 -10.53
N ALA A 130 -0.66 8.30 -11.55
CA ALA A 130 -2.07 8.65 -11.56
C ALA A 130 -2.80 8.00 -10.37
N GLY A 131 -3.88 8.63 -9.89
CA GLY A 131 -4.59 8.16 -8.68
C GLY A 131 -3.74 8.21 -7.40
N ARG A 132 -2.55 8.80 -7.46
CA ARG A 132 -1.54 8.80 -6.39
C ARG A 132 -1.11 7.39 -6.01
N GLY A 133 -1.05 6.51 -7.01
CA GLY A 133 -0.71 5.11 -6.84
C GLY A 133 -1.94 4.23 -6.72
N THR A 134 -1.69 2.93 -6.72
CA THR A 134 -2.74 1.93 -6.68
C THR A 134 -2.64 1.16 -5.37
N VAL A 135 -3.75 1.10 -4.66
CA VAL A 135 -3.94 0.21 -3.53
C VAL A 135 -4.43 -1.14 -4.06
N PHE A 136 -3.71 -2.20 -3.70
CA PHE A 136 -4.09 -3.59 -3.92
C PHE A 136 -4.44 -4.21 -2.56
N ILE A 137 -5.56 -4.91 -2.50
CA ILE A 137 -5.99 -5.60 -1.28
C ILE A 137 -6.10 -7.07 -1.59
N TYR A 138 -5.26 -7.86 -0.95
CA TYR A 138 -5.27 -9.32 -1.05
C TYR A 138 -5.88 -9.93 0.21
N GLY A 139 -6.42 -11.13 0.11
CA GLY A 139 -6.98 -11.84 1.26
C GLY A 139 -6.69 -13.34 1.28
N THR A 140 -6.56 -13.90 2.48
CA THR A 140 -6.27 -15.32 2.72
C THR A 140 -6.73 -15.80 4.10
N LYS A 141 -7.04 -17.10 4.22
CA LYS A 141 -7.23 -17.79 5.52
C LYS A 141 -5.94 -18.43 6.05
N GLU A 142 -4.89 -18.45 5.24
CA GLU A 142 -3.69 -19.25 5.45
C GLU A 142 -2.45 -18.35 5.48
N SER A 143 -2.53 -17.16 6.10
CA SER A 143 -1.40 -16.22 6.19
C SER A 143 -0.15 -16.87 6.79
N SER A 144 1.03 -16.55 6.26
CA SER A 144 2.31 -17.07 6.77
C SER A 144 3.25 -15.94 7.20
N PRO A 145 4.03 -16.11 8.28
CA PRO A 145 5.06 -15.14 8.68
C PRO A 145 6.19 -14.98 7.66
N THR A 146 6.27 -15.87 6.66
CA THR A 146 7.26 -15.84 5.58
C THR A 146 6.66 -15.40 4.25
N ASP A 147 5.44 -14.86 4.24
CA ASP A 147 4.83 -14.30 3.04
C ASP A 147 5.69 -13.16 2.50
N THR A 148 6.08 -13.24 1.23
CA THR A 148 6.97 -12.26 0.58
C THR A 148 6.19 -11.35 -0.35
N TYR A 149 6.68 -10.12 -0.51
CA TYR A 149 6.06 -9.14 -1.40
C TYR A 149 5.94 -9.69 -2.83
N LEU A 150 7.04 -10.18 -3.40
CA LEU A 150 7.08 -10.74 -4.76
C LEU A 150 6.38 -12.11 -4.89
N GLY A 151 6.03 -12.77 -3.78
CA GLY A 151 5.24 -14.01 -3.80
C GLY A 151 3.73 -13.76 -3.94
N ILE A 152 3.26 -12.56 -3.59
CA ILE A 152 1.84 -12.21 -3.49
C ILE A 152 1.48 -11.06 -4.43
N HIS A 153 2.19 -9.93 -4.34
CA HIS A 153 1.83 -8.72 -5.05
C HIS A 153 1.94 -8.91 -6.57
N ARG A 154 0.86 -8.64 -7.30
CA ARG A 154 0.70 -8.91 -8.74
C ARG A 154 0.93 -10.37 -9.16
N VAL A 155 0.89 -11.29 -8.18
CA VAL A 155 1.02 -12.75 -8.39
C VAL A 155 -0.28 -13.44 -7.99
N TRP A 156 -0.83 -13.13 -6.82
CA TRP A 156 -2.19 -13.52 -6.45
C TRP A 156 -3.19 -12.76 -7.32
N ASN A 157 -4.10 -13.49 -7.95
CA ASN A 157 -5.08 -12.95 -8.90
C ASN A 157 -6.50 -13.06 -8.32
N THR A 158 -7.49 -12.57 -9.06
CA THR A 158 -8.89 -12.54 -8.59
C THR A 158 -9.52 -13.94 -8.48
N GLU A 159 -9.01 -14.88 -9.29
CA GLU A 159 -9.45 -16.27 -9.34
C GLU A 159 -8.90 -17.12 -8.18
N GLY A 160 -7.91 -16.61 -7.44
CA GLY A 160 -7.20 -17.37 -6.39
C GLY A 160 -6.34 -18.52 -6.93
N SER A 161 -6.01 -18.49 -8.21
CA SER A 161 -5.17 -19.51 -8.86
C SER A 161 -3.71 -19.09 -8.99
N GLY A 162 -3.42 -17.81 -8.71
CA GLY A 162 -2.09 -17.20 -8.80
C GLY A 162 -1.17 -17.59 -7.63
N GLY A 163 0.13 -17.52 -7.87
CA GLY A 163 1.15 -17.86 -6.87
C GLY A 163 0.99 -19.26 -6.31
N ASP A 164 0.98 -19.35 -4.98
CA ASP A 164 0.80 -20.59 -4.22
C ASP A 164 -0.65 -20.91 -3.88
N LYS A 165 -1.62 -20.15 -4.40
CA LYS A 165 -3.07 -20.41 -4.33
C LYS A 165 -3.68 -20.36 -2.92
N ARG A 166 -2.95 -19.83 -1.93
CA ARG A 166 -3.48 -19.65 -0.56
C ARG A 166 -4.41 -18.46 -0.41
N GLY A 167 -4.43 -17.56 -1.37
CA GLY A 167 -5.27 -16.37 -1.33
C GLY A 167 -5.52 -15.78 -2.71
N LYS A 168 -6.14 -14.61 -2.72
CA LYS A 168 -6.57 -13.93 -3.94
C LYS A 168 -6.55 -12.42 -3.79
N LEU A 169 -6.54 -11.74 -4.92
CA LEU A 169 -6.77 -10.30 -4.97
C LEU A 169 -8.27 -10.02 -4.78
N LEU A 170 -8.61 -9.18 -3.82
CA LEU A 170 -9.98 -8.81 -3.48
C LEU A 170 -10.40 -7.50 -4.10
N ALA A 171 -9.51 -6.51 -4.09
CA ALA A 171 -9.83 -5.20 -4.62
C ALA A 171 -8.60 -4.43 -5.12
N THR A 172 -8.85 -3.50 -6.05
CA THR A 172 -7.91 -2.45 -6.47
C THR A 172 -8.60 -1.09 -6.46
N ARG A 173 -7.87 -0.09 -5.94
CA ARG A 173 -8.35 1.29 -5.76
C ARG A 173 -7.24 2.29 -6.10
N PRO A 174 -7.56 3.49 -6.60
CA PRO A 174 -6.62 4.60 -6.47
C PRO A 174 -6.37 4.89 -4.98
N PHE A 175 -5.15 5.29 -4.63
CA PHE A 175 -4.85 5.73 -3.26
C PHE A 175 -5.66 6.99 -2.89
N ASP A 176 -5.77 7.91 -3.84
CA ASP A 176 -6.66 9.07 -3.79
C ASP A 176 -8.11 8.64 -4.03
N ASP A 177 -8.93 8.70 -2.97
CA ASP A 177 -10.36 8.34 -3.03
C ASP A 177 -11.28 9.44 -3.57
N GLY A 178 -10.72 10.59 -3.97
CA GLY A 178 -11.44 11.72 -4.53
C GLY A 178 -11.97 12.74 -3.52
N GLN A 179 -11.98 12.44 -2.21
CA GLN A 179 -12.52 13.35 -1.18
C GLN A 179 -11.57 13.60 0.00
N CYS A 180 -10.67 12.66 0.29
CA CYS A 180 -9.73 12.77 1.40
C CYS A 180 -8.80 13.96 1.28
N HIS A 181 -8.44 14.58 2.39
CA HIS A 181 -7.52 15.70 2.39
C HIS A 181 -6.97 15.95 3.79
N GLN A 182 -5.68 16.28 3.85
CA GLN A 182 -5.04 16.95 4.95
C GLN A 182 -5.11 18.46 4.69
N ILE A 183 -5.44 19.27 5.70
CA ILE A 183 -5.45 20.73 5.53
C ILE A 183 -4.03 21.21 5.18
N ASN A 184 -3.94 22.01 4.13
CA ASN A 184 -2.74 22.76 3.80
C ASN A 184 -3.08 23.91 2.83
N ASN A 185 -2.04 24.59 2.35
CA ASN A 185 -2.19 25.76 1.48
C ASN A 185 -2.50 25.42 0.01
N GLU A 186 -2.50 24.13 -0.37
CA GLU A 186 -2.77 23.72 -1.75
C GLU A 186 -4.25 23.86 -2.11
N LYS A 187 -4.51 24.23 -3.38
CA LYS A 187 -5.87 24.43 -3.89
C LYS A 187 -6.74 23.18 -3.74
N LEU A 188 -6.16 21.99 -3.95
CA LEU A 188 -6.89 20.72 -3.91
C LEU A 188 -7.45 20.44 -2.51
N SER A 189 -6.67 20.70 -1.45
CA SER A 189 -7.11 20.54 -0.06
C SER A 189 -8.33 21.41 0.24
N LYS A 190 -8.26 22.70 -0.12
CA LYS A 190 -9.34 23.68 0.08
C LYS A 190 -10.60 23.37 -0.74
N ASP A 191 -10.42 22.92 -1.99
CA ASP A 191 -11.54 22.52 -2.85
C ASP A 191 -12.27 21.29 -2.28
N ARG A 192 -11.55 20.29 -1.77
CA ARG A 192 -12.15 19.09 -1.14
C ARG A 192 -12.88 19.44 0.15
N ALA A 193 -12.27 20.26 1.01
CA ALA A 193 -12.93 20.77 2.21
C ALA A 193 -14.25 21.49 1.86
N LYS A 194 -14.23 22.34 0.83
CA LYS A 194 -15.43 23.04 0.34
C LYS A 194 -16.48 22.08 -0.22
N ALA A 195 -16.07 21.07 -0.99
CA ALA A 195 -16.97 20.08 -1.58
C ALA A 195 -17.72 19.27 -0.50
N LEU A 196 -17.05 18.97 0.62
CA LEU A 196 -17.67 18.33 1.79
C LEU A 196 -18.52 19.30 2.63
N GLY A 197 -18.47 20.60 2.31
CA GLY A 197 -19.33 21.62 2.90
C GLY A 197 -18.82 22.21 4.21
N PHE A 198 -17.51 22.14 4.47
CA PHE A 198 -16.91 22.87 5.58
C PHE A 198 -17.00 24.38 5.34
N SER A 199 -17.53 25.12 6.30
CA SER A 199 -17.72 26.56 6.21
C SER A 199 -16.40 27.35 6.34
N ASP A 200 -15.44 26.80 7.10
CA ASP A 200 -14.08 27.32 7.23
C ASP A 200 -13.12 26.25 6.72
N VAL A 201 -12.75 26.35 5.44
CA VAL A 201 -11.91 25.36 4.75
C VAL A 201 -10.50 25.26 5.31
N GLU A 202 -10.01 26.31 5.98
CA GLU A 202 -8.68 26.31 6.61
C GLU A 202 -8.69 25.62 7.98
N LYS A 203 -9.88 25.24 8.46
CA LYS A 203 -10.10 24.54 9.74
C LYS A 203 -10.88 23.24 9.58
N SER A 204 -11.04 22.71 8.36
CA SER A 204 -11.66 21.39 8.20
C SER A 204 -10.84 20.34 8.94
N PRO A 205 -11.42 19.33 9.59
CA PRO A 205 -10.62 18.20 10.04
C PRO A 205 -9.92 17.54 8.85
N GLU A 206 -8.80 16.86 9.09
CA GLU A 206 -8.27 15.95 8.09
C GLU A 206 -9.30 14.85 7.79
N ILE A 207 -9.52 14.58 6.51
CA ILE A 207 -10.37 13.50 6.04
C ILE A 207 -9.49 12.38 5.54
N LEU A 208 -9.60 11.20 6.15
CA LEU A 208 -8.80 10.03 5.79
C LEU A 208 -9.18 9.53 4.40
N CYS A 209 -8.18 9.09 3.64
CA CYS A 209 -8.42 8.33 2.43
C CYS A 209 -8.91 6.93 2.78
N GLN A 210 -9.68 6.34 1.88
CA GLN A 210 -10.34 5.07 2.12
C GLN A 210 -10.24 4.13 0.92
N SER A 211 -10.11 2.85 1.23
CA SER A 211 -10.35 1.76 0.29
C SER A 211 -11.44 0.84 0.84
N ALA A 212 -12.65 0.96 0.29
CA ALA A 212 -13.77 0.11 0.62
C ALA A 212 -13.83 -1.15 -0.28
N LEU A 213 -14.18 -2.28 0.33
CA LEU A 213 -14.32 -3.58 -0.32
C LEU A 213 -15.38 -4.44 0.39
N GLN A 214 -15.81 -5.50 -0.28
CA GLN A 214 -16.66 -6.54 0.28
C GLN A 214 -15.82 -7.78 0.61
N LEU A 215 -15.98 -8.32 1.81
CA LEU A 215 -15.32 -9.58 2.18
C LEU A 215 -15.89 -10.72 1.35
N PRO A 216 -15.06 -11.63 0.85
CA PRO A 216 -15.53 -12.66 -0.05
C PRO A 216 -16.34 -13.73 0.69
N THR A 217 -17.23 -14.41 -0.03
CA THR A 217 -18.11 -15.46 0.54
C THR A 217 -17.36 -16.62 1.19
N ASP A 218 -16.12 -16.87 0.75
CA ASP A 218 -15.24 -17.95 1.21
C ASP A 218 -14.25 -17.51 2.30
N ALA A 219 -14.38 -16.29 2.84
CA ALA A 219 -13.57 -15.78 3.96
C ALA A 219 -13.70 -16.65 5.23
N GLY A 220 -14.75 -17.49 5.30
CA GLY A 220 -15.04 -18.36 6.43
C GLY A 220 -15.97 -17.69 7.43
N THR A 221 -16.62 -18.49 8.26
CA THR A 221 -17.58 -18.04 9.29
C THR A 221 -17.00 -18.09 10.71
N THR A 222 -15.76 -18.55 10.84
CA THR A 222 -15.01 -18.61 12.10
C THR A 222 -13.52 -18.45 11.82
N GLY A 223 -12.74 -18.16 12.85
CA GLY A 223 -11.30 -18.00 12.74
C GLY A 223 -10.91 -16.63 12.20
N THR A 224 -9.75 -16.55 11.57
CA THR A 224 -9.15 -15.29 11.15
C THR A 224 -8.99 -15.24 9.63
N TYR A 225 -9.45 -14.14 9.03
CA TYR A 225 -9.20 -13.81 7.63
C TYR A 225 -8.20 -12.65 7.55
N THR A 226 -7.08 -12.87 6.87
CA THR A 226 -6.01 -11.88 6.76
C THR A 226 -6.18 -11.06 5.49
N LEU A 227 -5.99 -9.76 5.61
CA LEU A 227 -5.84 -8.84 4.48
C LEU A 227 -4.39 -8.33 4.40
N TYR A 228 -3.89 -8.24 3.17
CA TYR A 228 -2.68 -7.51 2.84
C TYR A 228 -3.06 -6.27 2.04
N TRP A 229 -2.90 -5.10 2.66
CA TRP A 229 -3.03 -3.82 2.00
C TRP A 229 -1.67 -3.43 1.43
N VAL A 230 -1.60 -3.16 0.13
CA VAL A 230 -0.37 -2.76 -0.58
C VAL A 230 -0.65 -1.50 -1.36
N TRP A 231 -0.02 -0.39 -0.98
CA TRP A 231 0.02 0.82 -1.81
C TRP A 231 1.26 0.80 -2.68
N GLU A 232 1.06 0.55 -3.97
CA GLU A 232 2.09 0.64 -4.99
C GLU A 232 2.20 2.10 -5.47
N TRP A 233 3.36 2.72 -5.22
CA TRP A 233 3.58 4.15 -5.45
C TRP A 233 4.97 4.47 -6.02
N PRO A 234 5.34 3.87 -7.16
CA PRO A 234 6.65 4.09 -7.76
C PRO A 234 6.83 5.54 -8.21
N THR A 235 8.07 5.94 -8.45
CA THR A 235 8.38 7.13 -9.25
C THR A 235 8.57 6.71 -10.70
N LEU A 236 7.85 7.34 -11.63
CA LEU A 236 7.95 7.08 -13.07
C LEU A 236 8.79 8.16 -13.74
N ASP A 237 9.64 7.76 -14.69
CA ASP A 237 10.40 8.69 -15.52
C ASP A 237 9.55 9.31 -16.65
N LYS A 238 10.17 10.14 -17.51
CA LYS A 238 9.51 10.76 -18.66
C LYS A 238 8.90 9.74 -19.64
N ALA A 239 9.54 8.59 -19.80
CA ALA A 239 9.06 7.51 -20.67
C ALA A 239 7.92 6.72 -20.02
N GLY A 240 7.62 6.93 -18.73
CA GLY A 240 6.65 6.15 -17.97
C GLY A 240 7.22 4.85 -17.44
N GLN A 241 8.55 4.70 -17.43
CA GLN A 241 9.21 3.55 -16.83
C GLN A 241 9.43 3.79 -15.35
N VAL A 242 9.45 2.73 -14.55
CA VAL A 242 9.75 2.83 -13.12
C VAL A 242 11.19 3.29 -12.93
N PHE A 243 11.35 4.51 -12.42
CA PHE A 243 12.62 5.08 -12.01
C PHE A 243 13.00 4.64 -10.59
N GLN A 244 12.02 4.56 -9.69
CA GLN A 244 12.20 4.12 -8.31
C GLN A 244 10.98 3.29 -7.88
N ASN A 245 11.21 2.09 -7.36
CA ASN A 245 10.16 1.31 -6.71
C ASN A 245 9.95 1.82 -5.29
N GLU A 246 8.69 2.06 -4.94
CA GLU A 246 8.27 2.39 -3.58
C GLU A 246 6.88 1.77 -3.36
N SER A 247 6.72 1.00 -2.30
CA SER A 247 5.44 0.41 -1.92
C SER A 247 5.33 0.32 -0.41
N TYR A 248 4.13 0.54 0.11
CA TYR A 248 3.84 0.51 1.54
C TYR A 248 2.84 -0.58 1.82
N THR A 249 3.02 -1.34 2.90
CA THR A 249 2.09 -2.42 3.23
C THR A 249 1.59 -2.37 4.67
N SER A 250 0.42 -2.96 4.88
CA SER A 250 -0.15 -3.22 6.20
C SER A 250 -0.79 -4.61 6.21
N CYS A 251 -0.46 -5.41 7.22
CA CYS A 251 -1.08 -6.72 7.42
C CYS A 251 -2.14 -6.65 8.51
N ILE A 252 -3.35 -7.08 8.15
CA ILE A 252 -4.57 -6.89 8.94
C ILE A 252 -5.23 -8.25 9.14
N ASP A 253 -5.78 -8.48 10.32
CA ASP A 253 -6.56 -9.68 10.61
C ASP A 253 -8.00 -9.28 10.96
N ILE A 254 -8.95 -10.03 10.42
CA ILE A 254 -10.39 -9.90 10.69
C ILE A 254 -10.84 -11.18 11.37
N ASP A 255 -11.53 -11.05 12.50
CA ASP A 255 -12.17 -12.18 13.16
C ASP A 255 -13.51 -12.46 12.45
N MET A 256 -13.60 -13.62 11.83
CA MET A 256 -14.76 -14.01 11.04
C MET A 256 -15.88 -14.57 11.92
N LEU A 257 -17.10 -14.13 11.65
CA LEU A 257 -18.31 -14.54 12.36
C LEU A 257 -19.28 -15.29 11.44
N GLU A 258 -20.12 -16.14 12.05
CA GLU A 258 -21.12 -16.94 11.32
C GLU A 258 -22.32 -16.12 10.87
N THR A 259 -22.67 -15.11 11.65
CA THR A 259 -23.78 -14.21 11.35
C THR A 259 -23.26 -12.80 11.25
N SER A 260 -23.60 -12.12 10.16
CA SER A 260 -23.41 -10.68 10.05
C SER A 260 -24.06 -10.06 11.28
N LYS A 261 -23.36 -9.11 11.91
CA LYS A 261 -24.00 -8.28 12.92
C LYS A 261 -25.24 -7.67 12.27
N PRO A 262 -26.40 -7.62 12.97
CA PRO A 262 -27.59 -7.01 12.41
C PRO A 262 -27.20 -5.65 11.87
N HIS A 263 -27.34 -5.46 10.55
CA HIS A 263 -27.25 -4.14 9.96
C HIS A 263 -28.23 -3.30 10.78
N ALA A 264 -27.78 -2.20 11.39
CA ALA A 264 -28.70 -1.34 12.12
C ALA A 264 -29.87 -1.04 11.17
N ALA A 265 -31.03 -1.60 11.50
CA ALA A 265 -32.15 -1.72 10.56
C ALA A 265 -32.51 -0.32 10.04
N ASP A 266 -32.65 -0.18 8.71
CA ASP A 266 -33.20 0.98 8.00
C ASP A 266 -33.30 2.22 8.87
N VAL A 267 -32.16 2.84 9.13
CA VAL A 267 -32.13 3.98 10.02
C VAL A 267 -32.57 5.20 9.20
N ASN A 268 -33.89 5.32 9.00
CA ASN A 268 -34.62 6.60 8.89
C ASN A 268 -34.47 7.47 10.17
N GLN A 269 -33.33 7.32 10.84
CA GLN A 269 -32.90 7.82 12.12
C GLN A 269 -31.36 7.93 12.12
N ALA A 270 -30.72 8.04 10.94
CA ALA A 270 -29.43 8.70 10.82
C ALA A 270 -29.61 10.10 11.40
N VAL A 271 -29.34 10.16 12.70
CA VAL A 271 -29.15 11.30 13.55
C VAL A 271 -30.08 12.49 13.23
N LYS A 272 -31.19 12.60 13.97
CA LYS A 272 -31.82 13.90 14.26
C LYS A 272 -30.91 14.76 15.15
N THR A 273 -29.62 14.86 14.84
CA THR A 273 -28.78 15.99 15.24
C THR A 273 -28.74 16.92 14.04
N SER A 274 -29.18 18.13 14.25
CA SER A 274 -29.07 19.23 13.31
C SER A 274 -27.61 19.39 12.83
N GLY A 275 -27.25 18.79 11.69
CA GLY A 275 -25.89 18.83 11.13
C GLY A 275 -25.67 17.80 10.02
N LYS A 276 -24.73 18.06 9.10
CA LYS A 276 -24.25 17.04 8.16
C LYS A 276 -23.40 16.00 8.94
N PRO A 277 -23.49 14.71 8.62
CA PRO A 277 -22.65 13.68 9.25
C PRO A 277 -21.15 13.93 8.98
N ASP A 278 -20.30 13.53 9.92
CA ASP A 278 -18.84 13.64 9.79
C ASP A 278 -18.35 12.75 8.64
N PRO A 279 -17.64 13.28 7.63
CA PRO A 279 -17.11 12.47 6.53
C PRO A 279 -16.18 11.33 6.98
N ASN A 280 -15.51 11.44 8.13
CA ASN A 280 -14.69 10.35 8.68
C ASN A 280 -15.50 9.24 9.36
N SER A 281 -16.83 9.40 9.46
CA SER A 281 -17.75 8.37 9.97
C SER A 281 -18.52 7.65 8.87
N LEU A 282 -18.21 7.95 7.60
CA LEU A 282 -18.91 7.45 6.43
C LEU A 282 -17.93 6.87 5.41
N ALA A 283 -18.37 5.79 4.76
CA ALA A 283 -17.70 5.26 3.58
C ALA A 283 -17.85 6.21 2.38
N VAL A 284 -16.84 6.22 1.51
CA VAL A 284 -16.90 6.92 0.21
C VAL A 284 -18.02 6.33 -0.62
N LYS A 285 -19.08 7.11 -0.87
CA LYS A 285 -20.30 6.65 -1.55
C LYS A 285 -20.01 5.98 -2.89
N ASP A 286 -19.16 6.60 -3.70
CA ASP A 286 -18.80 6.10 -5.04
C ASP A 286 -18.10 4.74 -5.00
N GLN A 287 -17.46 4.38 -3.89
CA GLN A 287 -16.85 3.06 -3.70
C GLN A 287 -17.84 1.99 -3.23
N LEU A 288 -19.03 2.40 -2.75
CA LEU A 288 -20.13 1.50 -2.44
C LEU A 288 -21.05 1.26 -3.63
N GLU A 289 -21.11 2.22 -4.55
CA GLU A 289 -21.94 2.12 -5.74
C GLU A 289 -21.32 1.12 -6.75
N ASN A 290 -22.19 0.35 -7.42
CA ASN A 290 -21.85 -0.56 -8.53
C ASN A 290 -21.08 -1.85 -8.18
N ASP A 291 -20.87 -2.15 -6.89
CA ASP A 291 -20.21 -3.38 -6.40
C ASP A 291 -18.85 -3.68 -7.03
N ASN A 292 -18.21 -2.67 -7.65
CA ASN A 292 -16.98 -2.86 -8.38
C ASN A 292 -15.79 -2.90 -7.42
N GLN A 293 -15.23 -4.09 -7.19
CA GLN A 293 -14.02 -4.26 -6.39
C GLN A 293 -12.73 -3.90 -7.13
N PHE A 294 -12.77 -3.68 -8.45
CA PHE A 294 -11.58 -3.42 -9.27
C PHE A 294 -11.74 -2.11 -10.06
N ILE A 295 -11.46 -0.98 -9.41
CA ILE A 295 -11.53 0.35 -10.05
C ILE A 295 -10.31 0.57 -10.96
N VAL A 296 -9.16 0.00 -10.59
CA VAL A 296 -7.94 -0.01 -11.41
C VAL A 296 -7.72 -1.42 -11.94
N ASP A 297 -7.40 -1.58 -13.22
CA ASP A 297 -7.07 -2.92 -13.78
C ASP A 297 -5.90 -3.54 -12.99
N PRO A 298 -6.09 -4.70 -12.34
CA PRO A 298 -5.04 -5.36 -11.56
C PRO A 298 -3.75 -5.69 -12.33
N THR A 299 -3.85 -5.83 -13.65
CA THR A 299 -2.74 -6.17 -14.54
C THR A 299 -2.08 -4.93 -15.13
N ALA A 300 -2.72 -3.77 -15.04
CA ALA A 300 -2.16 -2.53 -15.58
C ALA A 300 -0.91 -2.12 -14.80
N PRO A 301 0.15 -1.66 -15.50
CA PRO A 301 1.28 -1.01 -14.85
C PRO A 301 0.84 0.33 -14.26
N ALA A 302 1.64 0.89 -13.35
CA ALA A 302 1.42 2.24 -12.85
C ALA A 302 1.42 3.25 -14.02
N GLU A 303 0.38 4.09 -14.07
CA GLU A 303 0.21 5.09 -15.11
C GLU A 303 0.79 6.45 -14.71
N LYS A 304 1.32 7.21 -15.68
CA LYS A 304 1.81 8.57 -15.43
C LYS A 304 0.66 9.52 -15.09
N ALA A 305 0.82 10.29 -14.03
CA ALA A 305 -0.06 11.41 -13.74
C ALA A 305 0.22 12.57 -14.71
N SER A 306 -0.83 13.09 -15.36
CA SER A 306 -0.72 14.23 -16.27
C SER A 306 -0.42 15.56 -15.57
N ASP A 307 -0.76 15.65 -14.28
CA ASP A 307 -0.62 16.83 -13.43
C ASP A 307 0.66 16.82 -12.56
N ASN A 308 1.47 15.76 -12.65
CA ASN A 308 2.72 15.60 -11.90
C ASN A 308 3.84 14.90 -12.70
N PRO A 309 4.21 15.41 -13.88
CA PRO A 309 5.20 14.77 -14.74
C PRO A 309 6.61 14.85 -14.13
N PHE A 310 7.44 13.84 -14.40
CA PHE A 310 8.86 13.88 -14.08
C PHE A 310 9.61 14.86 -14.99
N THR A 311 10.23 15.90 -14.44
CA THR A 311 10.83 16.98 -15.24
C THR A 311 12.34 16.82 -15.44
N ARG A 312 13.02 16.07 -14.57
CA ARG A 312 14.47 15.84 -14.65
C ARG A 312 14.85 15.01 -15.90
N PRO A 313 15.97 15.30 -16.58
CA PRO A 313 16.48 14.42 -17.64
C PRO A 313 16.74 13.03 -17.05
N GLY A 314 16.12 11.99 -17.60
CA GLY A 314 16.36 10.63 -17.15
C GLY A 314 17.81 10.24 -17.42
N SER A 315 18.59 9.99 -16.37
CA SER A 315 19.70 9.07 -16.49
C SER A 315 19.08 7.69 -16.66
N SER A 316 18.99 7.23 -17.91
CA SER A 316 18.71 5.83 -18.24
C SER A 316 19.50 4.92 -17.29
N PRO A 317 18.95 3.78 -16.82
CA PRO A 317 19.81 2.74 -16.32
C PRO A 317 20.82 2.46 -17.43
N GLU A 318 22.09 2.58 -17.10
CA GLU A 318 23.18 2.19 -17.98
C GLU A 318 22.92 0.72 -18.31
N LYS A 319 22.51 0.47 -19.56
CA LYS A 319 22.41 -0.87 -20.12
C LYS A 319 23.79 -1.47 -19.93
N ALA A 320 23.91 -2.43 -19.01
CA ALA A 320 25.10 -3.26 -18.89
C ALA A 320 25.44 -3.77 -20.30
N THR A 321 26.54 -3.24 -20.83
CA THR A 321 27.01 -3.53 -22.17
C THR A 321 27.60 -4.94 -22.14
N SER A 322 26.77 -5.93 -22.44
CA SER A 322 27.22 -7.27 -22.79
C SER A 322 27.73 -7.26 -24.23
N THR A 323 28.99 -6.84 -24.41
CA THR A 323 29.78 -7.17 -25.60
C THR A 323 31.06 -7.86 -25.18
N THR A 324 31.02 -9.19 -25.17
CA THR A 324 32.20 -9.99 -25.47
C THR A 324 31.85 -10.87 -26.66
N THR A 325 31.99 -10.28 -27.85
CA THR A 325 31.93 -10.97 -29.13
C THR A 325 33.23 -11.76 -29.28
N ILE A 326 33.14 -13.08 -29.22
CA ILE A 326 34.25 -13.98 -29.59
C ILE A 326 34.34 -14.00 -31.13
N PRO A 327 35.49 -13.71 -31.76
CA PRO A 327 35.63 -13.91 -33.19
C PRO A 327 35.89 -15.40 -33.48
N ALA A 328 34.96 -16.03 -34.21
CA ALA A 328 35.19 -17.32 -34.83
C ALA A 328 35.97 -17.12 -36.14
N SER A 329 37.20 -17.63 -36.19
CA SER A 329 37.95 -17.83 -37.44
C SER A 329 37.71 -19.25 -37.94
N ILE A 330 37.28 -19.34 -39.21
CA ILE A 330 37.00 -20.57 -39.95
C ILE A 330 38.29 -21.03 -40.62
N THR A 331 38.62 -22.33 -40.51
CA THR A 331 39.32 -23.05 -41.58
C THR A 331 38.79 -24.48 -41.68
N SER A 332 38.73 -24.93 -42.93
CA SER A 332 38.00 -26.03 -43.55
C SER A 332 38.56 -27.43 -43.29
N HIS A 333 37.72 -28.47 -43.43
CA HIS A 333 37.81 -29.53 -44.47
C HIS A 333 37.05 -30.84 -44.12
N THR A 334 36.06 -31.20 -44.98
CA THR A 334 35.80 -32.55 -45.60
C THR A 334 35.38 -33.70 -44.62
N THR A 335 34.30 -34.51 -44.76
CA THR A 335 33.59 -35.12 -45.91
C THR A 335 32.33 -35.89 -45.45
N SER A 336 31.25 -35.84 -46.26
CA SER A 336 30.28 -36.92 -46.64
C SER A 336 29.22 -37.51 -45.67
N PRO A 337 28.12 -38.10 -46.21
CA PRO A 337 26.73 -37.83 -45.78
C PRO A 337 25.92 -39.05 -45.30
N GLN A 338 24.78 -38.83 -44.61
CA GLN A 338 23.44 -39.36 -44.99
C GLN A 338 22.35 -39.27 -43.89
N THR A 339 21.17 -38.81 -44.34
CA THR A 339 19.78 -39.27 -44.07
C THR A 339 19.03 -39.03 -42.74
N SER A 340 17.86 -38.40 -42.95
CA SER A 340 16.50 -38.65 -42.42
C SER A 340 16.12 -38.29 -40.98
N ALA A 341 15.11 -37.41 -40.91
CA ALA A 341 14.19 -37.09 -39.81
C ALA A 341 13.50 -38.36 -39.20
N PRO A 342 12.87 -38.35 -38.00
CA PRO A 342 11.86 -37.37 -37.56
C PRO A 342 11.88 -36.93 -36.07
N PHE A 343 11.01 -35.96 -35.79
CA PHE A 343 10.70 -35.34 -34.50
C PHE A 343 10.35 -36.31 -33.36
N SER A 344 10.76 -35.96 -32.13
CA SER A 344 10.21 -36.42 -30.84
C SER A 344 10.53 -35.42 -29.71
N PRO A 345 9.75 -35.41 -28.62
CA PRO A 345 9.43 -34.21 -27.83
C PRO A 345 10.51 -33.78 -26.81
N LEU A 346 10.48 -32.50 -26.44
CA LEU A 346 11.34 -31.87 -25.43
C LEU A 346 11.25 -32.57 -24.07
N SER A 347 12.39 -33.09 -23.62
CA SER A 347 12.61 -33.70 -22.31
C SER A 347 12.55 -32.66 -21.18
N PHE A 348 11.83 -32.98 -20.11
CA PHE A 348 11.87 -32.24 -18.85
C PHE A 348 13.06 -32.72 -18.01
N VAL A 349 13.85 -31.79 -17.46
CA VAL A 349 14.94 -32.11 -16.52
C VAL A 349 14.37 -32.04 -15.10
N THR A 350 14.39 -33.17 -14.39
CA THR A 350 14.06 -33.22 -12.96
C THR A 350 15.36 -33.13 -12.16
N VAL A 351 15.45 -32.16 -11.25
CA VAL A 351 16.59 -32.01 -10.32
C VAL A 351 16.16 -32.52 -8.95
N THR A 352 16.78 -33.62 -8.51
CA THR A 352 16.62 -34.15 -7.14
C THR A 352 17.67 -33.52 -6.24
N VAL A 353 17.25 -32.82 -5.19
CA VAL A 353 18.15 -32.30 -4.14
C VAL A 353 18.11 -33.25 -2.94
N THR A 354 19.25 -33.87 -2.64
CA THR A 354 19.42 -34.70 -1.43
C THR A 354 19.93 -33.82 -0.30
N VAL A 355 19.17 -33.71 0.80
CA VAL A 355 19.61 -33.01 2.03
C VAL A 355 20.17 -34.05 3.01
N SER A 356 21.43 -33.91 3.37
CA SER A 356 22.07 -34.71 4.43
C SER A 356 21.76 -34.11 5.80
N ALA A 357 21.07 -34.87 6.66
CA ALA A 357 20.82 -34.49 8.05
C ALA A 357 22.05 -34.82 8.92
N ASN A 358 22.59 -33.82 9.63
CA ASN A 358 23.57 -34.04 10.69
C ASN A 358 22.83 -34.38 12.00
N SER A 359 23.03 -35.59 12.52
CA SER A 359 22.54 -36.01 13.82
C SER A 359 23.40 -35.40 14.94
N THR A 360 22.80 -34.58 15.81
CA THR A 360 23.44 -34.13 17.06
C THR A 360 23.06 -35.08 18.19
N THR A 361 24.04 -35.82 18.70
CA THR A 361 23.90 -36.70 19.86
C THR A 361 23.85 -35.88 21.15
N ILE A 362 22.73 -35.91 21.87
CA ILE A 362 22.62 -35.38 23.24
C ILE A 362 23.06 -36.48 24.22
N SER A 363 24.17 -36.24 24.92
CA SER A 363 24.65 -37.09 26.00
C SER A 363 24.01 -36.65 27.32
N ARG A 364 23.19 -37.52 27.94
CA ARG A 364 22.70 -37.36 29.31
C ARG A 364 23.82 -37.70 30.29
N LYS A 365 24.10 -36.80 31.25
CA LYS A 365 24.79 -37.14 32.50
C LYS A 365 23.75 -37.29 33.61
N PHE A 366 23.98 -38.31 34.43
CA PHE A 366 23.23 -38.74 35.60
C PHE A 366 23.08 -37.65 36.65
#